data_AF-A0A150V6Q9-F1
#
_entry.id   AF-A0A150V6Q9-F1
#
_cell.length_a   1.000
_cell.length_b   1.000
_cell.length_c   1.000
_cell.angle_alpha   90.00
_cell.angle_beta   90.00
_cell.angle_gamma   90.00
#
_symmetry.space_group_name_H-M   'P 1'
#
loop_
_entity.id
_entity.type
_entity.pdbx_description
1 polymer ?
#
loop_
_entity_poly.entity_id
_entity_poly.type
_entity_poly.pdbx_seq_one_letter_code
_entity_poly.pdbx_strand_id
1 'polypeptide(L)'
;MSIKTTPHQLLLLADHLKLSLLERQRAFALNLEPTKQDAHISRTLNQLQDGLEALEAQAADLDGPEDSTSDLAKARKQYEELYAQFHGQAAPTADLRHPNDPALTDDFAAAQSRPGQGSGRRSAKNVRFRDEPAEEVEDSEEIANRAALFADQERYRDEPAAPDQSIMDNQQIHAYHKQVLRDQDEQLDLLSQSVGRQRVLGIQMGNELEEQNELLDDVERGVDRHTGALDRARKRLGHVARKSKDNWSWVTIGILICILVLLIVLLK
;
A
#
# COMPACT_ATOMS: atom_id res chain seq x y z
N MET A 1 14.73 -0.17 13.78
CA MET A 1 15.77 0.80 13.39
C MET A 1 15.06 1.96 12.72
N SER A 2 14.69 2.99 13.49
CA SER A 2 13.93 4.12 12.96
C SER A 2 14.85 4.92 12.04
N ILE A 3 14.57 4.92 10.74
CA ILE A 3 15.29 5.75 9.77
C ILE A 3 14.96 7.19 10.17
N LYS A 4 15.96 7.95 10.61
CA LYS A 4 15.77 9.37 10.92
C LYS A 4 15.47 10.09 9.61
N THR A 5 14.18 10.25 9.31
CA THR A 5 13.69 11.01 8.17
C THR A 5 14.03 12.47 8.41
N THR A 6 14.75 13.09 7.49
CA THR A 6 15.10 14.52 7.60
C THR A 6 14.07 15.38 6.87
N PRO A 7 13.80 16.62 7.30
CA PRO A 7 12.80 17.47 6.65
C PRO A 7 13.12 17.71 5.16
N HIS A 8 14.40 17.85 4.81
CA HIS A 8 14.84 17.97 3.41
C HIS A 8 14.50 16.74 2.55
N GLN A 9 14.56 15.52 3.11
CA GLN A 9 14.17 14.31 2.39
C GLN A 9 12.67 14.29 2.09
N LEU A 10 11.82 14.81 2.99
CA LEU A 10 10.39 14.96 2.72
C LEU A 10 10.12 15.93 1.58
N LEU A 11 10.83 17.06 1.52
CA LEU A 11 10.70 18.04 0.44
C LEU A 11 11.10 17.45 -0.92
N LEU A 12 12.19 16.70 -0.98
CA LEU A 12 12.59 16.00 -2.22
C LEU A 12 11.54 14.94 -2.65
N LEU A 13 10.97 14.23 -1.68
CA LEU A 13 9.91 13.25 -1.95
C LEU A 13 8.64 13.96 -2.46
N ALA A 14 8.29 15.11 -1.88
CA ALA A 14 7.19 15.96 -2.35
C ALA A 14 7.41 16.44 -3.80
N ASP A 15 8.64 16.83 -4.15
CA ASP A 15 8.97 17.23 -5.52
C ASP A 15 8.84 16.07 -6.52
N HIS A 16 9.29 14.88 -6.15
CA HIS A 16 9.12 13.68 -6.98
C HIS A 16 7.64 13.31 -7.16
N LEU A 17 6.85 13.41 -6.09
CA LEU A 17 5.39 13.24 -6.13
C LEU A 17 4.75 14.23 -7.11
N LYS A 18 5.12 15.50 -7.04
CA LYS A 18 4.64 16.54 -7.95
C LYS A 18 4.94 16.20 -9.42
N LEU A 19 6.15 15.71 -9.71
CA LEU A 19 6.52 15.29 -11.06
C LEU A 19 5.65 14.12 -11.54
N SER A 20 5.44 13.10 -10.70
CA SER A 20 4.58 11.96 -11.03
C SER A 20 3.12 12.34 -11.25
N LEU A 21 2.61 13.35 -10.51
CA LEU A 21 1.25 13.89 -10.72
C LEU A 21 1.12 14.63 -12.05
N LEU A 22 2.14 15.38 -12.47
CA LEU A 22 2.14 16.05 -13.78
C LEU A 22 2.22 15.04 -14.92
N GLU A 23 2.99 13.97 -14.77
CA GLU A 23 3.03 12.87 -15.74
C GLU A 23 1.69 12.16 -15.85
N ARG A 24 1.01 11.92 -14.72
CA ARG A 24 -0.37 11.40 -14.70
C ARG A 24 -1.35 12.31 -15.42
N GLN A 25 -1.29 13.62 -15.18
CA GLN A 25 -2.15 14.60 -15.88
C GLN A 25 -1.88 14.60 -17.39
N ARG A 26 -0.62 14.47 -17.79
CA ARG A 26 -0.24 14.33 -19.20
C ARG A 26 -0.72 13.01 -19.82
N ALA A 27 -0.64 11.90 -19.08
CA ALA A 27 -1.14 10.59 -19.51
C ALA A 27 -2.66 10.61 -19.69
N PHE A 28 -3.38 11.29 -18.79
CA PHE A 28 -4.82 11.52 -18.91
C PHE A 28 -5.17 12.35 -20.15
N ALA A 29 -4.41 13.41 -20.43
CA ALA A 29 -4.59 14.21 -21.65
C ALA A 29 -4.34 13.41 -22.94
N LEU A 30 -3.58 12.32 -22.87
CA LEU A 30 -3.26 11.42 -23.98
C LEU A 30 -4.14 10.16 -24.02
N ASN A 31 -5.13 10.00 -23.13
CA ASN A 31 -5.96 8.79 -22.99
C ASN A 31 -5.16 7.47 -22.77
N LEU A 32 -3.98 7.54 -22.13
CA LEU A 32 -3.28 6.32 -21.67
C LEU A 32 -3.83 5.89 -20.30
N GLU A 33 -3.97 4.58 -20.09
CA GLU A 33 -4.59 4.04 -18.88
C GLU A 33 -3.75 4.32 -17.61
N PRO A 34 -4.28 5.04 -16.59
CA PRO A 34 -3.47 5.58 -15.48
C PRO A 34 -3.15 4.58 -14.34
N THR A 35 -3.68 3.36 -14.39
CA THR A 35 -3.82 2.47 -13.21
C THR A 35 -2.49 2.06 -12.56
N LYS A 36 -1.38 2.00 -13.30
CA LYS A 36 -0.05 1.66 -12.74
C LYS A 36 0.58 2.80 -11.92
N GLN A 37 0.32 4.06 -12.29
CA GLN A 37 0.91 5.23 -11.62
C GLN A 37 0.21 5.54 -10.30
N ASP A 38 -1.11 5.28 -10.23
CA ASP A 38 -1.93 5.55 -9.05
C ASP A 38 -1.50 4.73 -7.81
N ALA A 39 -1.06 3.48 -8.01
CA ALA A 39 -0.53 2.65 -6.93
C ALA A 39 0.82 3.15 -6.38
N HIS A 40 1.66 3.75 -7.24
CA HIS A 40 2.93 4.33 -6.82
C HIS A 40 2.72 5.67 -6.10
N ILE A 41 1.84 6.53 -6.62
CA ILE A 41 1.50 7.83 -6.04
C ILE A 41 0.88 7.65 -4.64
N SER A 42 -0.06 6.71 -4.48
CA SER A 42 -0.64 6.40 -3.17
C SER A 42 0.39 5.89 -2.15
N ARG A 43 1.32 5.00 -2.56
CA ARG A 43 2.39 4.52 -1.68
C ARG A 43 3.34 5.64 -1.23
N THR A 44 3.74 6.51 -2.16
CA THR A 44 4.65 7.63 -1.88
C THR A 44 3.97 8.72 -1.06
N LEU A 45 2.68 8.94 -1.25
CA LEU A 45 1.85 9.83 -0.43
C LEU A 45 1.76 9.33 1.02
N ASN A 46 1.54 8.03 1.23
CA ASN A 46 1.57 7.42 2.57
C ASN A 46 2.96 7.53 3.22
N GLN A 47 4.02 7.32 2.43
CA GLN A 47 5.40 7.47 2.91
C GLN A 47 5.72 8.91 3.33
N LEU A 48 5.19 9.91 2.62
CA LEU A 48 5.32 11.32 3.00
C LEU A 48 4.56 11.59 4.30
N GLN A 49 3.34 11.07 4.42
CA GLN A 49 2.51 11.18 5.62
C GLN A 49 3.21 10.58 6.86
N ASP A 50 3.70 9.35 6.77
CA ASP A 50 4.41 8.67 7.86
C ASP A 50 5.69 9.42 8.25
N GLY A 51 6.39 9.99 7.27
CA GLY A 51 7.59 10.77 7.49
C GLY A 51 7.33 12.12 8.17
N LEU A 52 6.22 12.78 7.82
CA LEU A 52 5.77 14.03 8.46
C LEU A 52 5.38 13.79 9.92
N GLU A 53 4.66 12.68 10.18
CA GLU A 53 4.23 12.28 11.53
C GLU A 53 5.43 11.96 12.44
N ALA A 54 6.43 11.25 11.91
CA ALA A 54 7.66 10.94 12.66
C ALA A 54 8.47 12.21 13.02
N LEU A 55 8.50 13.20 12.12
CA LEU A 55 9.19 14.46 12.35
C LEU A 55 8.41 15.41 13.27
N GLU A 56 7.09 15.42 13.20
CA GLU A 56 6.22 16.17 14.12
C GLU A 56 6.36 15.64 15.56
N ALA A 57 6.36 14.31 15.74
CA ALA A 57 6.63 13.69 17.04
C ALA A 57 8.03 14.02 17.57
N GLN A 58 9.03 14.09 16.68
CA GLN A 58 10.40 14.45 17.06
C GLN A 58 10.57 15.94 17.39
N ALA A 59 9.82 16.82 16.73
CA ALA A 59 9.79 18.25 16.98
C ALA A 59 8.99 18.62 18.26
N ALA A 60 8.04 17.77 18.68
CA ALA A 60 7.31 17.94 19.93
C ALA A 60 8.16 17.58 21.17
N ASP A 61 9.13 16.68 21.04
CA ASP A 61 9.94 16.14 22.15
C ASP A 61 11.26 16.92 22.38
N LEU A 62 11.73 17.65 21.36
CA LEU A 62 12.88 18.55 21.45
C LEU A 62 12.45 19.95 21.04
N ASP A 63 12.71 20.95 21.88
CA ASP A 63 12.64 22.39 21.55
C ASP A 63 13.69 22.72 20.48
N GLY A 64 13.38 22.30 19.25
CA GLY A 64 14.28 22.27 18.11
C GLY A 64 14.46 23.66 17.49
N PRO A 65 15.50 23.85 16.67
CA PRO A 65 15.74 25.12 15.99
C PRO A 65 14.52 25.56 15.16
N GLU A 66 14.13 26.83 15.26
CA GLU A 66 12.95 27.42 14.58
C GLU A 66 12.91 27.16 13.06
N ASP A 67 14.06 26.97 12.42
CA ASP A 67 14.14 26.65 10.99
C ASP A 67 13.51 25.29 10.65
N SER A 68 13.67 24.28 11.53
CA SER A 68 13.11 22.94 11.30
C SER A 68 11.59 22.92 11.42
N THR A 69 11.00 23.76 12.28
CA THR A 69 9.55 23.87 12.42
C THR A 69 8.92 24.60 11.23
N SER A 70 9.60 25.62 10.68
CA SER A 70 9.19 26.29 9.44
C SER A 70 9.17 25.34 8.24
N ASP A 71 10.20 24.52 8.08
CA ASP A 71 10.28 23.58 6.97
C ASP A 71 9.26 22.44 7.09
N LEU A 72 8.93 22.01 8.30
CA LEU A 72 7.83 21.07 8.55
C LEU A 72 6.46 21.67 8.20
N ALA A 73 6.22 22.94 8.52
CA ALA A 73 4.99 23.63 8.15
C ALA A 73 4.84 23.75 6.62
N LYS A 74 5.94 24.03 5.90
CA LYS A 74 5.95 24.04 4.43
C LYS A 74 5.68 22.64 3.86
N ALA A 75 6.32 21.60 4.40
CA ALA A 75 6.12 20.22 3.96
C ALA A 75 4.67 19.75 4.19
N ARG A 76 4.05 20.12 5.31
CA ARG A 76 2.64 19.85 5.60
C ARG A 76 1.71 20.50 4.57
N LYS A 77 1.92 21.78 4.27
CA LYS A 77 1.12 22.50 3.27
C LYS A 77 1.26 21.86 1.88
N GLN A 78 2.47 21.45 1.51
CA GLN A 78 2.72 20.76 0.24
C GLN A 78 2.02 19.39 0.19
N TYR A 79 2.05 18.63 1.28
CA TYR A 79 1.31 17.37 1.38
C TYR A 79 -0.19 17.57 1.16
N GLU A 80 -0.80 18.53 1.86
CA GLU A 80 -2.23 18.81 1.76
C GLU A 80 -2.63 19.19 0.31
N GLU A 81 -1.81 20.00 -0.36
CA GLU A 81 -2.02 20.39 -1.76
C GLU A 81 -1.88 19.21 -2.73
N LEU A 82 -0.84 18.38 -2.58
CA LEU A 82 -0.61 17.19 -3.42
C LEU A 82 -1.68 16.11 -3.20
N TYR A 83 -2.13 15.94 -1.96
CA TYR A 83 -3.22 15.03 -1.61
C TYR A 83 -4.53 15.46 -2.27
N ALA A 84 -4.87 16.75 -2.15
CA ALA A 84 -6.06 17.32 -2.78
C ALA A 84 -6.01 17.17 -4.31
N GLN A 85 -4.84 17.34 -4.92
CA GLN A 85 -4.64 17.14 -6.35
C GLN A 85 -4.81 15.67 -6.79
N PHE A 86 -4.41 14.70 -5.96
CA PHE A 86 -4.49 13.28 -6.29
C PHE A 86 -5.88 12.68 -6.08
N HIS A 87 -6.50 12.96 -4.92
CA HIS A 87 -7.78 12.38 -4.51
C HIS A 87 -9.00 13.27 -4.84
N GLY A 88 -8.79 14.53 -5.22
CA GLY A 88 -9.88 15.48 -5.48
C GLY A 88 -10.63 15.92 -4.21
N GLN A 89 -10.09 15.61 -3.03
CA GLN A 89 -10.67 15.87 -1.72
C GLN A 89 -9.58 16.39 -0.77
N ALA A 90 -9.95 17.22 0.20
CA ALA A 90 -9.00 17.70 1.20
C ALA A 90 -8.40 16.52 1.98
N ALA A 91 -7.11 16.62 2.33
CA ALA A 91 -6.46 15.62 3.15
C ALA A 91 -7.23 15.41 4.46
N PRO A 92 -7.39 14.17 4.95
CA PRO A 92 -7.94 13.93 6.27
C PRO A 92 -7.04 14.62 7.28
N THR A 93 -7.51 15.73 7.86
CA THR A 93 -6.77 16.46 8.87
C THR A 93 -6.58 15.58 10.10
N ALA A 94 -5.52 15.84 10.87
CA ALA A 94 -5.24 15.14 12.13
C ALA A 94 -6.41 15.17 13.13
N ASP A 95 -7.40 16.04 12.92
CA ASP A 95 -8.65 16.11 13.70
C ASP A 95 -9.52 14.84 13.60
N LEU A 96 -9.28 13.96 12.63
CA LEU A 96 -9.94 12.64 12.56
C LEU A 96 -9.21 11.55 13.34
N ARG A 97 -8.11 11.87 14.03
CA ARG A 97 -7.32 10.92 14.84
C ARG A 97 -7.58 11.05 16.34
N HIS A 98 -8.26 12.11 16.76
CA HIS A 98 -8.63 12.37 18.14
C HIS A 98 -10.13 12.71 18.20
N PRO A 99 -10.89 12.14 19.15
CA PRO A 99 -12.26 12.55 19.36
C PRO A 99 -12.34 14.05 19.65
N ASN A 100 -13.19 14.77 18.90
CA ASN A 100 -13.53 16.17 19.22
C ASN A 100 -14.20 16.30 20.60
N ASP A 101 -14.75 15.19 21.12
CA ASP A 101 -15.34 15.09 22.46
C ASP A 101 -14.68 13.94 23.22
N PRO A 102 -14.09 14.18 24.41
CA PRO A 102 -13.46 13.14 25.22
C PRO A 102 -14.43 12.05 25.70
N ALA A 103 -15.75 12.25 25.64
CA ALA A 103 -16.73 11.21 25.96
C ALA A 103 -16.83 10.11 24.89
N LEU A 104 -16.32 10.35 23.67
CA LEU A 104 -16.42 9.44 22.52
C LEU A 104 -15.14 8.63 22.29
N THR A 105 -14.22 8.62 23.25
CA THR A 105 -12.93 7.91 23.15
C THR A 105 -13.09 6.41 22.95
N ASP A 106 -14.05 5.80 23.64
CA ASP A 106 -14.25 4.35 23.60
C ASP A 106 -14.88 3.90 22.27
N ASP A 107 -15.85 4.66 21.76
CA ASP A 107 -16.48 4.41 20.46
C ASP A 107 -15.51 4.62 19.31
N PHE A 108 -14.66 5.64 19.41
CA PHE A 108 -13.61 5.91 18.44
C PHE A 108 -12.53 4.81 18.44
N ALA A 109 -12.14 4.31 19.62
CA ALA A 109 -11.24 3.17 19.75
C ALA A 109 -11.85 1.87 19.17
N ALA A 110 -13.15 1.65 19.36
CA ALA A 110 -13.88 0.52 18.78
C ALA A 110 -13.93 0.60 17.25
N ALA A 111 -14.19 1.79 16.68
CA ALA A 111 -14.24 2.02 15.24
C ALA A 111 -12.87 1.88 14.53
N GLN A 112 -11.77 2.20 15.22
CA GLN A 112 -10.41 2.00 14.71
C GLN A 112 -9.93 0.55 14.79
N SER A 113 -10.59 -0.30 15.60
CA SER A 113 -10.25 -1.71 15.69
C SER A 113 -10.72 -2.48 14.44
N ARG A 114 -9.77 -2.97 13.63
CA ARG A 114 -10.07 -3.85 12.49
C ARG A 114 -10.83 -5.10 12.95
N PRO A 115 -11.85 -5.58 12.22
CA PRO A 115 -12.58 -6.79 12.59
C PRO A 115 -11.68 -8.01 12.35
N GLY A 116 -10.94 -8.42 13.37
CA GLY A 116 -10.02 -9.55 13.20
C GLY A 116 -9.35 -10.09 14.46
N GLN A 117 -9.31 -9.36 15.58
CA GLN A 117 -8.58 -9.89 16.73
C GLN A 117 -9.12 -9.37 18.06
N GLY A 118 -9.89 -10.24 18.73
CA GLY A 118 -10.05 -10.17 20.18
C GLY A 118 -11.46 -9.87 20.69
N SER A 119 -12.37 -10.84 20.62
CA SER A 119 -13.22 -11.19 21.76
C SER A 119 -13.81 -12.57 21.55
N GLY A 120 -13.49 -13.48 22.47
CA GLY A 120 -14.00 -14.85 22.47
C GLY A 120 -15.50 -14.91 22.74
N ARG A 121 -16.11 -16.00 22.26
CA ARG A 121 -17.51 -16.40 22.39
C ARG A 121 -18.47 -15.81 21.35
N ARG A 122 -18.12 -15.95 20.08
CA ARG A 122 -19.11 -16.47 19.12
C ARG A 122 -18.55 -17.79 18.63
N SER A 123 -19.27 -18.88 18.92
CA SER A 123 -18.94 -20.20 18.37
C SER A 123 -18.91 -20.04 16.85
N ALA A 124 -17.72 -20.07 16.27
CA ALA A 124 -17.56 -20.17 14.84
C ALA A 124 -18.17 -21.53 14.46
N LYS A 125 -19.39 -21.49 13.92
CA LYS A 125 -20.06 -22.65 13.31
C LYS A 125 -19.25 -23.04 12.06
N ASN A 126 -18.13 -23.69 12.30
CA ASN A 126 -17.36 -24.34 11.27
C ASN A 126 -18.12 -25.59 10.90
N VAL A 127 -18.53 -25.70 9.64
CA VAL A 127 -19.17 -26.88 9.06
C VAL A 127 -18.15 -28.03 9.10
N ARG A 128 -18.09 -28.71 10.25
CA ARG A 128 -17.52 -30.03 10.40
C ARG A 128 -18.71 -30.96 10.57
N PHE A 129 -18.84 -31.91 9.64
CA PHE A 129 -19.73 -33.05 9.76
C PHE A 129 -19.48 -33.71 11.11
N ARG A 130 -20.33 -33.38 12.09
CA ARG A 130 -20.36 -34.01 13.39
C ARG A 130 -21.62 -34.86 13.39
N ASP A 131 -21.42 -36.17 13.35
CA ASP A 131 -22.46 -37.20 13.30
C ASP A 131 -23.07 -37.47 14.70
N GLU A 132 -23.00 -36.49 15.60
CA GLU A 132 -23.43 -36.59 16.98
C GLU A 132 -24.42 -35.45 17.23
N PRO A 133 -25.74 -35.73 17.35
CA PRO A 133 -26.71 -34.70 17.60
C PRO A 133 -26.50 -34.19 19.03
N ALA A 134 -25.81 -33.07 19.16
CA ALA A 134 -25.97 -32.26 20.36
C ALA A 134 -27.43 -31.78 20.33
N GLU A 135 -28.21 -32.18 21.33
CA GLU A 135 -29.53 -31.63 21.65
C GLU A 135 -29.35 -30.16 22.03
N GLU A 136 -29.10 -29.31 21.02
CA GLU A 136 -29.27 -27.86 21.13
C GLU A 136 -30.77 -27.62 21.06
N VAL A 137 -31.35 -27.17 22.17
CA VAL A 137 -32.72 -26.63 22.19
C VAL A 137 -32.68 -25.35 21.34
N GLU A 138 -32.79 -25.49 20.03
CA GLU A 138 -32.98 -24.36 19.12
C GLU A 138 -34.36 -23.78 19.42
N ASP A 139 -34.41 -22.53 19.88
CA ASP A 139 -35.67 -21.84 20.16
C ASP A 139 -36.53 -21.86 18.88
N SER A 140 -37.79 -22.31 19.00
CA SER A 140 -38.73 -22.42 17.87
C SER A 140 -38.86 -21.13 17.06
N GLU A 141 -38.60 -19.98 17.68
CA GLU A 141 -38.56 -18.66 17.05
C GLU A 141 -37.35 -18.48 16.14
N GLU A 142 -36.16 -18.98 16.49
CA GLU A 142 -34.98 -18.93 15.63
C GLU A 142 -35.17 -19.79 14.38
N ILE A 143 -35.80 -20.96 14.52
CA ILE A 143 -36.13 -21.85 13.40
C ILE A 143 -37.13 -21.16 12.45
N ALA A 144 -38.17 -20.52 12.99
CA ALA A 144 -39.16 -19.80 12.20
C ALA A 144 -38.56 -18.58 11.48
N ASN A 145 -37.72 -17.80 12.17
CA ASN A 145 -37.03 -16.65 11.59
C ASN A 145 -36.05 -17.08 10.49
N ARG A 146 -35.34 -18.19 10.69
CA ARG A 146 -34.47 -18.79 9.68
C ARG A 146 -35.26 -19.25 8.45
N ALA A 147 -36.38 -19.93 8.66
CA ALA A 147 -37.26 -20.37 7.58
C ALA A 147 -37.84 -19.20 6.78
N ALA A 148 -38.25 -18.12 7.45
CA ALA A 148 -38.73 -16.91 6.80
C ALA A 148 -37.64 -16.21 5.96
N LEU A 149 -36.40 -16.20 6.43
CA LEU A 149 -35.27 -15.59 5.72
C LEU A 149 -34.88 -16.34 4.43
N PHE A 150 -35.20 -17.64 4.36
CA PHE A 150 -34.97 -18.49 3.18
C PHE A 150 -36.22 -18.76 2.34
N ALA A 151 -37.38 -18.21 2.72
CA ALA A 151 -38.65 -18.43 2.02
C ALA A 151 -38.73 -17.65 0.69
N ASP A 152 -38.08 -16.50 0.61
CA ASP A 152 -38.19 -15.57 -0.52
C ASP A 152 -36.96 -15.62 -1.45
N GLN A 153 -35.96 -16.42 -1.10
CA GLN A 153 -34.74 -16.54 -1.88
C GLN A 153 -34.92 -17.69 -2.88
N GLU A 154 -35.50 -17.37 -4.03
CA GLU A 154 -35.43 -18.17 -5.25
C GLU A 154 -34.02 -18.76 -5.34
N ARG A 155 -33.92 -20.08 -5.12
CA ARG A 155 -32.63 -20.76 -5.07
C ARG A 155 -31.96 -20.53 -6.41
N TYR A 156 -30.75 -19.97 -6.38
CA TYR A 156 -29.92 -19.86 -7.57
C TYR A 156 -29.85 -21.24 -8.23
N ARG A 157 -30.44 -21.35 -9.43
CA ARG A 157 -30.53 -22.58 -10.20
C ARG A 157 -29.70 -22.35 -11.44
N ASP A 158 -28.80 -23.29 -11.74
CA ASP A 158 -27.91 -23.19 -12.90
C ASP A 158 -28.67 -23.23 -14.24
N GLU A 159 -29.94 -23.62 -14.20
CA GLU A 159 -30.82 -23.73 -15.35
C GLU A 159 -31.92 -22.67 -15.25
N PRO A 160 -31.92 -21.63 -16.12
CA PRO A 160 -32.98 -20.63 -16.12
C PRO A 160 -34.31 -21.32 -16.41
N ALA A 161 -35.36 -20.93 -15.70
CA ALA A 161 -36.70 -21.48 -15.93
C ALA A 161 -37.06 -21.30 -17.41
N ALA A 162 -37.33 -22.42 -18.10
CA ALA A 162 -37.77 -22.38 -19.48
C ALA A 162 -39.07 -21.54 -19.54
N PRO A 163 -39.19 -20.59 -20.48
CA PRO A 163 -40.41 -19.80 -20.62
C PRO A 163 -41.60 -20.75 -20.82
N ASP A 164 -42.73 -20.44 -20.17
CA ASP A 164 -43.95 -21.23 -20.28
C ASP A 164 -44.49 -21.18 -21.72
N GLN A 165 -44.21 -22.25 -22.47
CA GLN A 165 -44.58 -22.40 -23.88
C GLN A 165 -46.01 -22.94 -24.06
N SER A 166 -46.73 -23.23 -22.97
CA SER A 166 -48.05 -23.89 -23.03
C SER A 166 -49.15 -23.04 -23.70
N ILE A 167 -48.94 -21.72 -23.79
CA ILE A 167 -49.92 -20.74 -24.31
C ILE A 167 -49.62 -20.34 -25.78
N MET A 168 -48.47 -20.74 -26.34
CA MET A 168 -48.00 -20.25 -27.65
C MET A 168 -48.29 -21.25 -28.79
N ASP A 169 -48.71 -20.75 -29.95
CA ASP A 169 -48.84 -21.56 -31.18
C ASP A 169 -47.45 -21.93 -31.74
N ASN A 170 -47.32 -23.04 -32.47
CA ASN A 170 -46.05 -23.54 -33.01
C ASN A 170 -45.31 -22.49 -33.85
N GLN A 171 -46.03 -21.64 -34.59
CA GLN A 171 -45.43 -20.54 -35.35
C GLN A 171 -44.85 -19.45 -34.45
N GLN A 172 -45.50 -19.16 -33.32
CA GLN A 172 -45.05 -18.18 -32.33
C GLN A 172 -43.83 -18.70 -31.58
N ILE A 173 -43.81 -19.99 -31.21
CA ILE A 173 -42.66 -20.66 -30.60
C ILE A 173 -41.44 -20.58 -31.53
N HIS A 174 -41.62 -20.88 -32.81
CA HIS A 174 -40.53 -20.80 -33.79
C HIS A 174 -40.02 -19.36 -34.02
N ALA A 175 -40.90 -18.37 -34.04
CA ALA A 175 -40.52 -16.96 -34.12
C ALA A 175 -39.72 -16.52 -32.88
N TYR A 176 -40.16 -16.93 -31.69
CA TYR A 176 -39.47 -16.66 -30.42
C TYR A 176 -38.07 -17.28 -30.40
N HIS A 177 -37.92 -18.56 -30.74
CA HIS A 177 -36.61 -19.22 -30.78
C HIS A 177 -35.66 -18.57 -31.80
N LYS A 178 -36.16 -18.10 -32.95
CA LYS A 178 -35.33 -17.36 -33.92
C LYS A 178 -34.82 -16.04 -33.36
N GLN A 179 -35.62 -15.33 -32.57
CA GLN A 179 -35.20 -14.11 -31.90
C GLN A 179 -34.15 -14.42 -30.82
N VAL A 180 -34.42 -15.42 -29.97
CA VAL A 180 -33.50 -15.84 -28.90
C VAL A 180 -32.14 -16.33 -29.46
N LEU A 181 -32.13 -17.01 -30.61
CA LEU A 181 -30.89 -17.40 -31.28
C LEU A 181 -30.12 -16.19 -31.81
N ARG A 182 -30.82 -15.21 -32.38
CA ARG A 182 -30.20 -13.95 -32.84
C ARG A 182 -29.58 -13.16 -31.70
N ASP A 183 -30.29 -13.02 -30.58
CA ASP A 183 -29.80 -12.30 -29.41
C ASP A 183 -28.57 -12.98 -28.81
N GLN A 184 -28.52 -14.33 -28.82
CA GLN A 184 -27.35 -15.09 -28.40
C GLN A 184 -26.16 -14.93 -29.35
N ASP A 185 -26.36 -14.97 -30.66
CA ASP A 185 -25.28 -14.72 -31.63
C ASP A 185 -24.67 -13.33 -31.43
N GLU A 186 -25.50 -12.31 -31.18
CA GLU A 186 -25.02 -10.95 -30.90
C GLU A 186 -24.20 -10.89 -29.59
N GLN A 187 -24.62 -11.62 -28.56
CA GLN A 187 -23.84 -11.75 -27.31
C GLN A 187 -22.51 -12.48 -27.53
N LEU A 188 -22.48 -13.52 -28.37
CA LEU A 188 -21.26 -14.26 -28.71
C LEU A 188 -20.27 -13.40 -29.52
N ASP A 189 -20.75 -12.53 -30.40
CA ASP A 189 -19.90 -11.57 -31.11
C ASP A 189 -19.25 -10.57 -30.15
N LEU A 190 -20.00 -10.06 -29.18
CA LEU A 190 -19.46 -9.19 -28.13
C LEU A 190 -18.42 -9.92 -27.27
N LEU A 191 -18.71 -11.19 -26.90
CA LEU A 191 -17.78 -12.02 -26.15
C LEU A 191 -16.51 -12.30 -26.97
N SER A 192 -16.65 -12.64 -28.25
CA SER A 192 -15.54 -12.88 -29.19
C SER A 192 -14.65 -11.65 -29.31
N GLN A 193 -15.24 -10.46 -29.41
CA GLN A 193 -14.49 -9.21 -29.43
C GLN A 193 -13.74 -8.96 -28.11
N SER A 194 -14.36 -9.29 -26.97
CA SER A 194 -13.74 -9.19 -25.66
C SER A 194 -12.57 -10.16 -25.50
N VAL A 195 -12.75 -11.42 -25.89
CA VAL A 195 -11.70 -12.46 -25.89
C VAL A 195 -10.56 -12.07 -26.82
N GLY A 196 -10.86 -11.47 -27.98
CA GLY A 196 -9.87 -10.92 -28.89
C GLY A 196 -9.01 -9.85 -28.24
N ARG A 197 -9.63 -8.89 -27.53
CA ARG A 197 -8.90 -7.86 -26.75
C ARG A 197 -8.08 -8.47 -25.62
N GLN A 198 -8.64 -9.42 -24.86
CA GLN A 198 -7.93 -10.11 -23.79
C GLN A 198 -6.70 -10.86 -24.30
N ARG A 199 -6.79 -11.51 -25.47
CA ARG A 199 -5.65 -12.17 -26.10
C ARG A 199 -4.53 -11.18 -26.44
N VAL A 200 -4.87 -10.03 -27.00
CA VAL A 200 -3.89 -8.97 -27.32
C VAL A 200 -3.22 -8.46 -26.03
N LEU A 201 -4.01 -8.21 -24.99
CA LEU A 201 -3.50 -7.82 -23.68
C LEU A 201 -2.57 -8.89 -23.09
N GLY A 202 -2.92 -10.17 -23.21
CA GLY A 202 -2.09 -11.29 -22.74
C GLY A 202 -0.74 -11.37 -23.46
N ILE A 203 -0.71 -11.10 -24.76
CA ILE A 203 0.55 -11.05 -25.54
C ILE A 203 1.41 -9.86 -25.07
N GLN A 204 0.80 -8.68 -24.86
CA GLN A 204 1.52 -7.51 -24.36
C GLN A 204 2.06 -7.73 -22.94
N MET A 205 1.27 -8.35 -22.06
CA MET A 205 1.74 -8.75 -20.72
C MET A 205 2.90 -9.74 -20.81
N GLY A 206 2.86 -10.70 -21.74
CA GLY A 206 3.96 -11.62 -21.97
C GLY A 206 5.26 -10.92 -22.36
N ASN A 207 5.20 -10.01 -23.33
CA ASN A 207 6.37 -9.26 -23.78
C ASN A 207 6.93 -8.34 -22.67
N GLU A 208 6.05 -7.68 -21.92
CA GLU A 208 6.44 -6.82 -20.79
C GLU A 208 7.06 -7.64 -19.64
N LEU A 209 6.56 -8.85 -19.37
CA LEU A 209 7.17 -9.74 -18.39
C LEU A 209 8.56 -10.21 -18.83
N GLU A 210 8.78 -10.41 -20.12
CA GLU A 210 10.09 -10.75 -20.69
C GLU A 210 11.07 -9.57 -20.56
N GLU A 211 10.63 -8.35 -20.87
CA GLU A 211 11.41 -7.12 -20.64
C GLU A 211 11.72 -6.90 -19.15
N GLN A 212 10.74 -7.11 -18.27
CA GLN A 212 10.96 -7.04 -16.83
C GLN A 212 11.94 -8.09 -16.32
N ASN A 213 11.99 -9.27 -16.93
CA ASN A 213 12.97 -10.30 -16.61
C ASN A 213 14.39 -9.85 -16.99
N GLU A 214 14.55 -9.24 -18.16
CA GLU A 214 15.84 -8.64 -18.57
C GLU A 214 16.28 -7.50 -17.63
N LEU A 215 15.32 -6.67 -17.19
CA LEU A 215 15.55 -5.63 -16.19
C LEU A 215 15.95 -6.20 -14.82
N LEU A 216 15.35 -7.32 -14.40
CA LEU A 216 15.68 -8.03 -13.16
C LEU A 216 17.12 -8.57 -13.20
N ASP A 217 17.55 -9.14 -14.32
CA ASP A 217 18.94 -9.55 -14.55
C ASP A 217 19.91 -8.37 -14.41
N ASP A 218 19.56 -7.21 -14.95
CA ASP A 218 20.37 -6.00 -14.83
C ASP A 218 20.44 -5.46 -13.40
N VAL A 219 19.33 -5.54 -12.67
CA VAL A 219 19.27 -5.21 -11.25
C VAL A 219 20.15 -6.17 -10.45
N GLU A 220 20.10 -7.48 -10.71
CA GLU A 220 20.96 -8.48 -10.06
C GLU A 220 22.45 -8.17 -10.31
N ARG A 221 22.82 -7.91 -11.57
CA ARG A 221 24.17 -7.44 -11.94
C ARG A 221 24.57 -6.15 -11.22
N GLY A 222 23.62 -5.24 -11.00
CA GLY A 222 23.82 -4.01 -10.22
C GLY A 222 24.09 -4.31 -8.74
N VAL A 223 23.28 -5.17 -8.13
CA VAL A 223 23.39 -5.59 -6.72
C VAL A 223 24.73 -6.28 -6.46
N ASP A 224 25.18 -7.15 -7.35
CA ASP A 224 26.49 -7.81 -7.24
C ASP A 224 27.66 -6.81 -7.24
N ARG A 225 27.60 -5.81 -8.12
CA ARG A 225 28.59 -4.72 -8.18
C ARG A 225 28.61 -3.90 -6.90
N HIS A 226 27.44 -3.53 -6.39
CA HIS A 226 27.32 -2.79 -5.12
C HIS A 226 27.80 -3.61 -3.94
N THR A 227 27.48 -4.91 -3.88
CA THR A 227 27.96 -5.83 -2.85
C THR A 227 29.49 -5.92 -2.86
N GLY A 228 30.10 -6.06 -4.04
CA GLY A 228 31.55 -6.06 -4.19
C GLY A 228 32.20 -4.73 -3.79
N ALA A 229 31.57 -3.59 -4.10
CA ALA A 229 32.03 -2.28 -3.66
C ALA A 229 31.94 -2.11 -2.14
N LEU A 230 30.83 -2.54 -1.53
CA LEU A 230 30.63 -2.52 -0.08
C LEU A 230 31.62 -3.42 0.65
N ASP A 231 31.91 -4.63 0.15
CA ASP A 231 32.90 -5.51 0.76
C ASP A 231 34.32 -4.90 0.71
N ARG A 232 34.70 -4.28 -0.41
CA ARG A 232 35.96 -3.53 -0.52
C ARG A 232 36.00 -2.35 0.44
N ALA A 233 34.91 -1.58 0.55
CA ALA A 233 34.82 -0.47 1.47
C ALA A 233 34.95 -0.94 2.93
N ARG A 234 34.26 -2.04 3.30
CA ARG A 234 34.34 -2.67 4.62
C ARG A 234 35.77 -3.14 4.94
N LYS A 235 36.46 -3.78 4.00
CA LYS A 235 37.87 -4.19 4.15
C LYS A 235 38.80 -3.00 4.39
N ARG A 236 38.63 -1.91 3.62
CA ARG A 236 39.40 -0.67 3.81
C ARG A 236 39.13 -0.05 5.18
N LEU A 237 37.87 0.05 5.61
CA LEU A 237 37.48 0.51 6.94
C LEU A 237 38.11 -0.35 8.04
N GLY A 238 38.09 -1.68 7.89
CA GLY A 238 38.74 -2.60 8.84
C GLY A 238 40.25 -2.40 8.92
N HIS A 239 40.91 -2.17 7.78
CA HIS A 239 42.35 -1.89 7.74
C HIS A 239 42.69 -0.55 8.38
N VAL A 240 41.90 0.50 8.12
CA VAL A 240 42.05 1.83 8.74
C VAL A 240 41.83 1.75 10.25
N ALA A 241 40.79 1.05 10.71
CA ALA A 241 40.51 0.88 12.13
C ALA A 241 41.66 0.17 12.87
N ARG A 242 42.23 -0.89 12.29
CA ARG A 242 43.41 -1.57 12.84
C ARG A 242 44.65 -0.67 12.84
N LYS A 243 44.94 0.00 11.71
CA LYS A 243 46.10 0.88 11.58
C LYS A 243 46.01 2.12 12.48
N SER A 244 44.79 2.62 12.74
CA SER A 244 44.56 3.72 13.68
C SER A 244 44.94 3.32 15.12
N LYS A 245 44.56 2.12 15.55
CA LYS A 245 44.84 1.62 16.91
C LYS A 245 46.35 1.54 17.22
N ASP A 246 47.15 1.06 16.28
CA ASP A 246 48.61 0.90 16.51
C ASP A 246 49.36 2.24 16.46
N ASN A 247 48.91 3.19 15.63
CA ASN A 247 49.56 4.50 15.49
C ASN A 247 49.13 5.51 16.56
N TRP A 248 48.00 5.29 17.23
CA TRP A 248 47.51 6.20 18.28
C TRP A 248 48.50 6.31 19.44
N SER A 249 49.13 5.21 19.86
CA SER A 249 50.14 5.19 20.92
C SER A 249 51.40 5.99 20.57
N TRP A 250 51.84 5.97 19.31
CA TRP A 250 52.99 6.77 18.87
C TRP A 250 52.65 8.26 18.80
N VAL A 251 51.43 8.60 18.37
CA VAL A 251 50.94 9.98 18.34
C VAL A 251 50.80 10.55 19.75
N THR A 252 50.26 9.78 20.71
CA THR A 252 50.14 10.25 22.10
C THR A 252 51.50 10.50 22.75
N ILE A 253 52.49 9.63 22.52
CA ILE A 253 53.86 9.84 22.98
C ILE A 253 54.46 11.13 22.36
N GLY A 254 54.29 11.34 21.05
CA GLY A 254 54.76 12.55 20.38
C GLY A 254 54.14 13.83 20.93
N ILE A 255 52.82 13.82 21.18
CA ILE A 255 52.10 14.93 21.81
C ILE A 255 52.63 15.20 23.22
N LEU A 256 52.84 14.16 24.02
CA LEU A 256 53.37 14.29 25.39
C LEU A 256 54.76 14.95 25.40
N ILE A 257 55.64 14.54 24.47
CA ILE A 257 56.97 15.15 24.30
C ILE A 257 56.84 16.61 23.88
N CYS A 258 55.93 16.93 22.95
CA CYS A 258 55.70 18.30 22.50
C CYS A 258 55.25 19.21 23.66
N ILE A 259 54.33 18.72 24.51
CA ILE A 259 53.87 19.42 25.72
C ILE A 259 55.04 19.63 26.70
N LEU A 260 55.88 18.62 26.91
CA LEU A 260 57.06 18.71 27.77
C LEU A 260 58.03 19.80 27.29
N VAL A 261 58.33 19.82 25.98
CA VAL A 261 59.20 20.85 25.38
C VAL A 261 58.60 22.24 25.53
N LEU A 262 57.29 22.38 25.30
CA LEU A 262 56.57 23.64 25.49
C LEU A 262 56.68 24.14 26.94
N LEU A 263 56.50 23.25 27.92
CA LEU A 263 56.68 23.57 29.33
C LEU A 263 58.11 23.98 29.65
N ILE A 264 59.13 23.34 29.08
CA ILE A 264 60.53 23.74 29.26
C ILE A 264 60.78 25.14 28.71
N VAL A 265 60.24 25.46 27.52
CA VAL A 265 60.38 26.79 26.92
C VAL A 265 59.65 27.86 27.73
N LEU A 266 58.49 27.53 28.31
CA LEU A 266 57.72 28.45 29.16
C LEU A 266 58.32 28.64 30.56
N LEU A 267 58.95 27.61 31.12
CA LEU A 267 59.53 27.63 32.48
C LEU A 267 60.93 28.26 32.51
N LYS A 268 61.64 28.28 31.37
CA LYS A 268 62.98 28.84 31.23
C LYS A 268 62.92 30.31 30.85
#